data_AF-A0A9D5J2T6-F1
#
_entry.id   AF-A0A9D5J2T6-F1
#
_cell.length_a   1.000
_cell.length_b   1.000
_cell.length_c   1.000
_cell.angle_alpha   90.00
_cell.angle_beta   90.00
_cell.angle_gamma   90.00
#
_symmetry.space_group_name_H-M   'P 1'
#
loop_
_entity.id
_entity.type
_entity.pdbx_description
1 polymer ?
#
loop_
_entity_poly.entity_id
_entity_poly.type
_entity_poly.pdbx_seq_one_letter_code
_entity_poly.pdbx_strand_id
1 'polypeptide(L)'
;MTILIIVILIALTFEYVNGSNDTGNSIATVVSTKVLTPRQAFMMAAIANLIGALWGTAVAKTIAAGLVDVKMVTPEILVCALAGATAWNITMWWFGMPSSSSHALVGGLCGSVLAASHNNWHSIIWSEPSAEHWFLGKGLLWKVVIPMVASPLCGLLVGFAVMGALYMLLKKARPQWVNSFFGKLQLVSSASMGFMHGTNDAQKTMGIIALSLVAATSTGSLDNAPSWLHFLKTPEPTPGKPLEIAVWIKVLCAITMAFGTAIGGWRIIRTLGHKMVKLQPIHGFAAETTSASIIMVATHFGIPISTTHNISSSIMGVGAAKRLNAIRWTVVEQMVWAWVLTIPMSATVAYLLVRLARVLGFVS
;
A
#
# COMPACT_ATOMS: atom_id res chain seq x y z
N MET A 1 -16.61 18.26 14.80
CA MET A 1 -16.65 18.32 13.33
C MET A 1 -15.33 18.79 12.68
N THR A 2 -14.71 19.88 13.14
CA THR A 2 -13.47 20.42 12.52
C THR A 2 -12.33 19.40 12.43
N ILE A 3 -12.06 18.65 13.50
CA ILE A 3 -10.98 17.67 13.54
C ILE A 3 -11.23 16.50 12.58
N LEU A 4 -12.48 16.05 12.45
CA LEU A 4 -12.86 15.00 11.50
C LEU A 4 -12.56 15.42 10.05
N ILE A 5 -12.86 16.67 9.68
CA ILE A 5 -12.55 17.19 8.35
C ILE A 5 -11.02 17.19 8.14
N ILE A 6 -10.26 17.60 9.15
CA ILE A 6 -8.78 17.55 9.11
C ILE A 6 -8.28 16.12 8.92
N VAL A 7 -8.85 15.13 9.61
CA VAL A 7 -8.51 13.71 9.43
C VAL A 7 -8.79 13.26 8.00
N ILE A 8 -9.94 13.62 7.43
CA ILE A 8 -10.26 13.27 6.04
C ILE A 8 -9.24 13.92 5.10
N LEU A 9 -8.94 15.21 5.26
CA LEU A 9 -7.97 15.91 4.42
C LEU A 9 -6.56 15.31 4.50
N ILE A 10 -6.11 14.92 5.70
CA ILE A 10 -4.78 14.31 5.86
C ILE A 10 -4.74 12.87 5.36
N ALA A 11 -5.85 12.13 5.46
CA ALA A 11 -5.99 10.80 4.88
C ALA A 11 -5.94 10.87 3.34
N LEU A 12 -6.60 11.86 2.73
CA LEU A 12 -6.51 12.10 1.29
C LEU A 12 -5.12 12.57 0.86
N THR A 13 -4.45 13.38 1.68
CA THR A 13 -3.06 13.77 1.43
C THR A 13 -2.14 12.54 1.45
N PHE A 14 -2.31 11.67 2.45
CA PHE A 14 -1.60 10.39 2.52
C PHE A 14 -1.87 9.54 1.28
N GLU A 15 -3.13 9.40 0.85
CA GLU A 15 -3.51 8.63 -0.35
C GLU A 15 -2.91 9.22 -1.62
N TYR A 16 -2.90 10.54 -1.75
CA TYR A 16 -2.27 11.22 -2.89
C TYR A 16 -0.76 10.95 -2.94
N VAL A 17 -0.08 11.07 -1.80
CA VAL A 17 1.35 10.74 -1.68
C VAL A 17 1.59 9.25 -1.94
N ASN A 18 0.70 8.38 -1.47
CA ASN A 18 0.76 6.95 -1.72
C ASN A 18 0.67 6.64 -3.23
N GLY A 19 -0.37 7.16 -3.90
CA GLY A 19 -0.53 7.05 -5.34
C GLY A 19 0.70 7.55 -6.08
N SER A 20 1.27 8.69 -5.66
CA SER A 20 2.47 9.27 -6.26
C SER A 20 3.73 8.41 -6.08
N ASN A 21 3.90 7.80 -4.91
CA ASN A 21 5.09 7.01 -4.59
C ASN A 21 5.05 5.65 -5.28
N ASP A 22 3.90 5.00 -5.23
CA ASP A 22 3.72 3.63 -5.69
C ASP A 22 3.39 3.54 -7.18
N THR A 23 3.28 4.67 -7.89
CA THR A 23 3.31 4.69 -9.36
C THR A 23 4.50 3.91 -9.93
N GLY A 24 5.63 3.92 -9.24
CA GLY A 24 6.81 3.14 -9.62
C GLY A 24 6.55 1.64 -9.73
N ASN A 25 5.62 1.11 -8.94
CA ASN A 25 5.37 -0.33 -8.85
C ASN A 25 4.68 -0.90 -10.10
N SER A 26 3.87 -0.11 -10.81
CA SER A 26 3.18 -0.56 -12.02
C SER A 26 3.86 -0.06 -13.31
N ILE A 27 4.61 1.04 -13.25
CA ILE A 27 5.15 1.72 -14.44
C ILE A 27 6.64 1.44 -14.70
N ALA A 28 7.45 1.20 -13.67
CA ALA A 28 8.91 1.23 -13.82
C ALA A 28 9.42 0.22 -14.85
N THR A 29 8.82 -0.96 -14.87
CA THR A 29 9.05 -2.05 -15.80
C THR A 29 8.68 -1.66 -17.24
N VAL A 30 7.46 -1.20 -17.52
CA VAL A 30 6.99 -0.87 -18.89
C VAL A 30 7.71 0.33 -19.51
N VAL A 31 8.14 1.28 -18.68
CA VAL A 31 8.95 2.42 -19.11
C VAL A 31 10.41 2.03 -19.32
N SER A 32 10.98 1.19 -18.45
CA SER A 32 12.37 0.71 -18.62
C SER A 32 12.55 -0.17 -19.86
N THR A 33 11.54 -0.96 -20.21
CA THR A 33 11.53 -1.80 -21.42
C THR A 33 11.19 -1.01 -22.68
N LYS A 34 10.85 0.29 -22.55
CA LYS A 34 10.48 1.21 -23.63
C LYS A 34 9.25 0.75 -24.42
N VAL A 35 8.36 -0.02 -23.81
CA VAL A 35 7.07 -0.41 -24.42
C VAL A 35 6.13 0.78 -24.46
N LEU A 36 6.12 1.60 -23.40
CA LEU A 36 5.35 2.85 -23.33
C LEU A 36 6.27 4.05 -23.07
N THR A 37 5.85 5.20 -23.58
CA THR A 37 6.41 6.49 -23.13
C THR A 37 5.96 6.77 -21.69
N PRO A 38 6.74 7.55 -20.90
CA PRO A 38 6.36 7.87 -19.53
C PRO A 38 4.93 8.43 -19.40
N ARG A 39 4.52 9.34 -20.29
CA ARG A 39 3.17 9.93 -20.28
C ARG A 39 2.07 8.89 -20.47
N GLN A 40 2.23 7.98 -21.42
CA GLN A 40 1.26 6.90 -21.67
C GLN A 40 1.16 5.97 -20.46
N ALA A 41 2.31 5.62 -19.87
CA ALA A 41 2.33 4.75 -18.72
C ALA A 41 1.64 5.40 -17.50
N PHE A 42 1.86 6.69 -17.25
CA PHE A 42 1.18 7.43 -16.18
C PHE A 42 -0.34 7.42 -16.34
N MET A 43 -0.82 7.68 -17.56
CA MET A 43 -2.26 7.67 -17.84
C MET A 43 -2.87 6.27 -17.66
N MET A 44 -2.20 5.24 -18.18
CA MET A 44 -2.65 3.85 -18.02
C MET A 44 -2.70 3.44 -16.55
N ALA A 45 -1.65 3.72 -15.79
CA ALA A 45 -1.59 3.36 -14.37
C ALA A 45 -2.64 4.11 -13.55
N ALA A 46 -2.88 5.41 -13.84
CA ALA A 46 -3.89 6.20 -13.16
C ALA A 46 -5.31 5.64 -13.41
N ILE A 47 -5.64 5.31 -14.66
CA ILE A 47 -6.92 4.70 -15.02
C ILE A 47 -7.07 3.33 -14.37
N ALA A 48 -6.04 2.48 -14.45
CA ALA A 48 -6.08 1.16 -13.85
C ALA A 48 -6.23 1.22 -12.32
N ASN A 49 -5.47 2.10 -11.64
CA ASN A 49 -5.61 2.36 -10.20
C ASN A 49 -7.02 2.84 -9.85
N LEU A 50 -7.58 3.77 -10.62
CA LEU A 50 -8.94 4.28 -10.41
C LEU A 50 -9.98 3.15 -10.46
N ILE A 51 -9.95 2.34 -11.51
CA ILE A 51 -10.89 1.22 -11.68
C ILE A 51 -10.69 0.16 -10.58
N GLY A 52 -9.44 -0.14 -10.24
CA GLY A 52 -9.08 -1.07 -9.17
C GLY A 52 -9.57 -0.62 -7.80
N ALA A 53 -9.37 0.66 -7.47
CA ALA A 53 -9.83 1.24 -6.22
C ALA A 53 -11.36 1.15 -6.06
N LEU A 54 -12.12 1.25 -7.15
CA LEU A 54 -13.58 1.14 -7.13
C LEU A 54 -14.10 -0.32 -7.01
N TRP A 55 -13.25 -1.32 -7.25
CA TRP A 55 -13.67 -2.71 -7.39
C TRP A 55 -13.95 -3.45 -6.08
N GLY A 56 -13.36 -3.03 -4.95
CA GLY A 56 -13.39 -3.80 -3.71
C GLY A 56 -13.41 -2.99 -2.41
N THR A 57 -13.65 -3.69 -1.30
CA THR A 57 -13.62 -3.12 0.08
C THR A 57 -13.07 -4.09 1.14
N ALA A 58 -12.60 -5.27 0.74
CA ALA A 58 -12.16 -6.31 1.66
C ALA A 58 -10.98 -5.87 2.54
N VAL A 59 -9.95 -5.26 1.96
CA VAL A 59 -8.76 -4.78 2.68
C VAL A 59 -9.12 -3.64 3.62
N ALA A 60 -10.03 -2.76 3.20
CA ALA A 60 -10.46 -1.64 4.00
C ALA A 60 -11.15 -2.07 5.30
N LYS A 61 -11.96 -3.15 5.22
CA LYS A 61 -12.59 -3.78 6.39
C LYS A 61 -11.54 -4.33 7.36
N THR A 62 -10.46 -4.91 6.85
CA THR A 62 -9.35 -5.42 7.66
C THR A 62 -8.55 -4.31 8.33
N ILE A 63 -8.31 -3.19 7.64
CA ILE A 63 -7.61 -2.02 8.21
C ILE A 63 -8.45 -1.36 9.31
N ALA A 64 -9.76 -1.27 9.12
CA ALA A 64 -10.67 -0.72 10.12
C ALA A 64 -10.80 -1.60 11.39
N ALA A 65 -10.42 -2.87 11.34
CA ALA A 65 -10.61 -3.81 12.44
C ALA A 65 -9.31 -4.56 12.82
N GLY A 66 -8.79 -4.34 14.04
CA GLY A 66 -7.88 -5.29 14.69
C GLY A 66 -6.37 -5.09 14.47
N LEU A 67 -5.91 -3.85 14.28
CA LEU A 67 -4.48 -3.49 14.40
C LEU A 67 -4.14 -2.85 15.76
N VAL A 68 -5.04 -2.00 16.27
CA VAL A 68 -4.90 -1.26 17.53
C VAL A 68 -6.25 -1.23 18.25
N ASP A 69 -6.23 -1.01 19.58
CA ASP A 69 -7.47 -0.85 20.34
C ASP A 69 -8.24 0.39 19.84
N VAL A 70 -9.42 0.16 19.27
CA VAL A 70 -10.27 1.20 18.66
C VAL A 70 -10.66 2.28 19.67
N LYS A 71 -10.72 1.95 20.96
CA LYS A 71 -11.03 2.94 22.02
C LYS A 71 -9.98 4.02 22.16
N MET A 72 -8.74 3.72 21.81
CA MET A 72 -7.62 4.67 21.87
C MET A 72 -7.44 5.45 20.57
N VAL A 73 -8.24 5.17 19.54
CA VAL A 73 -8.13 5.82 18.22
C VAL A 73 -9.05 7.03 18.18
N THR A 74 -8.58 8.16 18.73
CA THR A 74 -9.27 9.44 18.57
C THR A 74 -8.89 10.09 17.22
N PRO A 75 -9.74 10.98 16.69
CA PRO A 75 -9.43 11.72 15.46
C PRO A 75 -8.06 12.41 15.49
N GLU A 76 -7.66 13.00 16.61
CA GLU A 76 -6.39 13.70 16.77
C GLU A 76 -5.18 12.76 16.67
N ILE A 77 -5.31 11.55 17.22
CA ILE A 77 -4.29 10.50 17.14
C ILE A 77 -4.16 10.02 15.69
N LEU A 78 -5.27 9.88 14.95
CA LEU A 78 -5.26 9.54 13.53
C LEU A 78 -4.59 10.62 12.67
N VAL A 79 -4.80 11.91 12.97
CA VAL A 79 -4.05 13.00 12.31
C VAL A 79 -2.55 12.79 12.49
N CYS A 80 -2.09 12.55 13.72
CA CYS A 80 -0.66 12.35 14.00
C CYS A 80 -0.11 11.09 13.32
N ALA A 81 -0.89 9.99 13.31
CA ALA A 81 -0.53 8.74 12.66
C ALA A 81 -0.31 8.93 11.15
N LEU A 82 -1.29 9.53 10.47
CA LEU A 82 -1.27 9.78 9.03
C LEU A 82 -0.22 10.82 8.65
N ALA A 83 -0.04 11.86 9.47
CA ALA A 83 1.02 12.86 9.28
C ALA A 83 2.40 12.21 9.34
N GLY A 84 2.67 11.36 10.35
CA GLY A 84 3.94 10.65 10.48
C GLY A 84 4.21 9.68 9.33
N ALA A 85 3.20 8.92 8.92
CA ALA A 85 3.28 8.04 7.76
C ALA A 85 3.54 8.82 6.45
N THR A 86 2.84 9.95 6.26
CA THR A 86 3.00 10.81 5.08
C THR A 86 4.38 11.45 5.03
N ALA A 87 4.88 11.96 6.16
CA ALA A 87 6.21 12.56 6.25
C ALA A 87 7.31 11.55 5.89
N TRP A 88 7.19 10.30 6.37
CA TRP A 88 8.12 9.24 6.01
C TRP A 88 8.06 8.90 4.51
N ASN A 89 6.85 8.75 3.97
CA ASN A 89 6.65 8.50 2.54
C ASN A 89 7.27 9.60 1.65
N ILE A 90 7.11 10.87 2.01
CA ILE A 90 7.72 12.00 1.30
C ILE A 90 9.26 11.94 1.41
N THR A 91 9.78 11.59 2.59
CA THR A 91 11.23 11.45 2.82
C THR A 91 11.82 10.37 1.92
N MET A 92 11.20 9.20 1.84
CA MET A 92 11.67 8.10 1.00
C MET A 92 11.56 8.41 -0.49
N TRP A 93 10.49 9.09 -0.88
CA TRP A 93 10.36 9.64 -2.23
C TRP A 93 11.46 10.63 -2.57
N TRP A 94 11.83 11.51 -1.62
CA TRP A 94 12.89 12.48 -1.81
C TRP A 94 14.23 11.80 -2.11
N PHE A 95 14.54 10.74 -1.36
CA PHE A 95 15.72 9.89 -1.59
C PHE A 95 15.59 8.93 -2.79
N GLY A 96 14.40 8.84 -3.40
CA GLY A 96 14.13 7.93 -4.53
C GLY A 96 14.23 6.46 -4.14
N MET A 97 14.02 6.14 -2.87
CA MET A 97 14.04 4.77 -2.34
C MET A 97 12.61 4.23 -2.32
N PRO A 98 12.36 3.04 -2.90
CA PRO A 98 11.03 2.43 -2.87
C PRO A 98 10.71 1.93 -1.45
N SER A 99 9.84 2.64 -0.73
CA SER A 99 9.31 2.26 0.57
C SER A 99 7.86 1.79 0.48
N SER A 100 7.37 1.12 1.52
CA SER A 100 5.97 0.69 1.59
C SER A 100 5.13 1.68 2.37
N SER A 101 4.15 2.29 1.70
CA SER A 101 3.15 3.14 2.36
C SER A 101 2.30 2.37 3.37
N SER A 102 2.08 1.08 3.15
CA SER A 102 1.34 0.21 4.08
C SER A 102 2.05 0.09 5.42
N HIS A 103 3.36 -0.14 5.38
CA HIS A 103 4.17 -0.22 6.59
C HIS A 103 4.35 1.16 7.24
N ALA A 104 4.44 2.22 6.44
CA ALA A 104 4.47 3.58 6.97
C ALA A 104 3.20 3.90 7.76
N LEU A 105 2.02 3.55 7.23
CA LEU A 105 0.72 3.69 7.89
C LEU A 105 0.65 2.89 9.18
N VAL A 106 1.03 1.61 9.15
CA VAL A 106 1.04 0.75 10.34
C VAL A 106 1.98 1.31 11.41
N GLY A 107 3.20 1.69 11.05
CA GLY A 107 4.13 2.31 11.99
C GLY A 107 3.56 3.60 12.58
N GLY A 108 2.96 4.46 11.76
CA GLY A 108 2.30 5.68 12.22
C GLY A 108 1.18 5.42 13.23
N LEU A 109 0.34 4.42 12.98
CA LEU A 109 -0.71 3.98 13.92
C LEU A 109 -0.13 3.43 15.22
N CYS A 110 0.86 2.52 15.15
CA CYS A 110 1.49 1.95 16.34
C CYS A 110 2.18 3.04 17.19
N GLY A 111 2.93 3.94 16.57
CA GLY A 111 3.65 5.01 17.26
C GLY A 111 2.74 6.04 17.92
N SER A 112 1.68 6.45 17.21
CA SER A 112 0.69 7.41 17.74
C SER A 112 -0.11 6.82 18.91
N VAL A 113 -0.56 5.55 18.79
CA VAL A 113 -1.29 4.86 19.87
C VAL A 113 -0.40 4.62 21.08
N LEU A 114 0.87 4.25 20.89
CA LEU A 114 1.83 4.08 21.99
C LEU A 114 2.06 5.40 22.76
N ALA A 115 2.13 6.53 22.05
CA ALA A 115 2.23 7.85 22.68
C ALA A 115 0.96 8.22 23.46
N ALA A 116 -0.20 7.94 22.87
CA ALA A 116 -1.50 8.20 23.48
C ALA A 116 -1.72 7.36 24.74
N SER A 117 -1.29 6.09 24.73
CA SER A 117 -1.43 5.15 25.85
C SER A 117 -0.36 5.31 26.95
N HIS A 118 0.37 6.42 26.98
CA HIS A 118 1.44 6.69 27.95
C HIS A 118 2.53 5.61 27.97
N ASN A 119 2.97 5.18 26.78
CA ASN A 119 3.98 4.13 26.59
C ASN A 119 3.52 2.73 27.06
N ASN A 120 2.21 2.48 27.10
CA ASN A 120 1.70 1.16 27.38
C ASN A 120 1.75 0.29 26.11
N TRP A 121 2.73 -0.60 26.04
CA TRP A 121 2.91 -1.53 24.92
C TRP A 121 1.76 -2.52 24.73
N HIS A 122 0.86 -2.70 25.70
CA HIS A 122 -0.33 -3.55 25.58
C HIS A 122 -1.46 -2.92 24.76
N SER A 123 -1.41 -1.62 24.46
CA SER A 123 -2.42 -0.98 23.59
C SER A 123 -2.28 -1.39 22.12
N ILE A 124 -1.15 -1.98 21.75
CA ILE A 124 -0.92 -2.59 20.44
C ILE A 124 -1.30 -4.06 20.53
N ILE A 125 -2.21 -4.49 19.66
CA ILE A 125 -2.61 -5.90 19.58
C ILE A 125 -1.48 -6.64 18.86
N TRP A 126 -0.59 -7.31 19.61
CA TRP A 126 0.57 -7.98 19.03
C TRP A 126 0.21 -9.26 18.29
N SER A 127 -0.54 -10.15 18.95
CA SER A 127 -0.95 -11.44 18.40
C SER A 127 -2.20 -11.95 19.10
N GLU A 128 -3.27 -12.13 18.34
CA GLU A 128 -4.47 -12.85 18.74
C GLU A 128 -4.75 -13.92 17.67
N PRO A 129 -4.28 -15.17 17.88
CA PRO A 129 -4.47 -16.23 16.90
C PRO A 129 -5.97 -16.59 16.79
N SER A 130 -6.43 -16.82 15.56
CA SER A 130 -7.77 -17.36 15.29
C SER A 130 -7.74 -18.88 15.32
N ALA A 131 -8.78 -19.50 15.89
CA ALA A 131 -8.93 -20.95 15.95
C ALA A 131 -9.19 -21.58 14.56
N GLU A 132 -9.69 -20.79 13.60
CA GLU A 132 -10.01 -21.30 12.27
C GLU A 132 -8.76 -21.33 11.38
N HIS A 133 -8.26 -20.17 10.92
CA HIS A 133 -7.11 -20.08 10.01
C HIS A 133 -6.16 -18.95 10.41
N TRP A 134 -4.86 -19.12 10.16
CA TRP A 134 -3.80 -18.19 10.59
C TRP A 134 -3.98 -16.75 10.09
N PHE A 135 -4.51 -16.56 8.87
CA PHE A 135 -4.73 -15.23 8.28
C PHE A 135 -5.95 -14.49 8.86
N LEU A 136 -6.81 -15.19 9.62
CA LEU A 136 -7.93 -14.59 10.35
C LEU A 136 -7.51 -14.10 11.74
N GLY A 137 -6.27 -14.38 12.16
CA GLY A 137 -5.72 -13.85 13.40
C GLY A 137 -5.78 -12.32 13.44
N LYS A 138 -6.07 -11.77 14.61
CA LYS A 138 -6.04 -10.33 14.85
C LYS A 138 -4.65 -9.90 15.34
N GLY A 139 -4.35 -8.63 15.17
CA GLY A 139 -3.10 -8.03 15.62
C GLY A 139 -2.03 -7.92 14.55
N LEU A 140 -0.95 -7.25 14.96
CA LEU A 140 0.16 -6.80 14.13
C LEU A 140 0.90 -7.98 13.48
N LEU A 141 1.11 -9.08 14.22
CA LEU A 141 1.84 -10.24 13.71
C LEU A 141 1.14 -10.86 12.50
N TRP A 142 -0.15 -11.19 12.64
CA TRP A 142 -0.91 -11.92 11.64
C TRP A 142 -1.32 -11.04 10.45
N LYS A 143 -1.65 -9.77 10.70
CA LYS A 143 -2.16 -8.87 9.66
C LYS A 143 -1.08 -8.06 8.94
N VAL A 144 0.10 -7.89 9.54
CA VAL A 144 1.15 -7.05 8.96
C VAL A 144 2.46 -7.80 8.83
N VAL A 145 3.02 -8.34 9.91
CA VAL A 145 4.38 -8.91 9.90
C VAL A 145 4.48 -10.15 9.02
N ILE A 146 3.53 -11.09 9.12
CA ILE A 146 3.57 -12.30 8.30
C ILE A 146 3.37 -11.96 6.82
N PRO A 147 2.34 -11.20 6.40
CA PRO A 147 2.20 -10.81 5.00
C PRO A 147 3.37 -9.97 4.49
N MET A 148 4.02 -9.16 5.35
CA MET A 148 5.22 -8.37 5.02
C MET A 148 6.41 -9.24 4.62
N VAL A 149 6.60 -10.40 5.25
CA VAL A 149 7.71 -11.32 4.96
C VAL A 149 7.30 -12.36 3.90
N ALA A 150 6.05 -12.81 3.94
CA ALA A 150 5.54 -13.81 3.01
C ALA A 150 5.41 -13.26 1.58
N SER A 151 4.90 -12.02 1.39
CA SER A 151 4.68 -11.50 0.04
C SER A 151 5.97 -11.31 -0.78
N PRO A 152 7.09 -10.82 -0.21
CA PRO A 152 8.36 -10.70 -0.93
C PRO A 152 8.96 -12.07 -1.27
N LEU A 153 8.89 -13.03 -0.33
CA LEU A 153 9.37 -14.39 -0.56
C LEU A 153 8.57 -15.09 -1.67
N CYS A 154 7.24 -14.98 -1.62
CA CYS A 154 6.37 -15.47 -2.69
C CYS A 154 6.68 -14.77 -4.02
N GLY A 155 6.85 -13.45 -4.03
CA GLY A 155 7.21 -12.70 -5.24
C GLY A 155 8.51 -13.21 -5.85
N LEU A 156 9.56 -13.40 -5.04
CA LEU A 156 10.84 -13.92 -5.48
C LEU A 156 10.73 -15.35 -6.05
N LEU A 157 10.08 -16.27 -5.32
CA LEU A 157 9.97 -17.67 -5.70
C LEU A 157 9.07 -17.87 -6.92
N VAL A 158 7.87 -17.27 -6.92
CA VAL A 158 6.92 -17.38 -8.02
C VAL A 158 7.47 -16.65 -9.26
N GLY A 159 8.11 -15.49 -9.08
CA GLY A 159 8.73 -14.75 -10.18
C GLY A 159 9.87 -15.54 -10.83
N PHE A 160 10.69 -16.21 -10.01
CA PHE A 160 11.72 -17.13 -10.49
C PHE A 160 11.11 -18.30 -11.26
N ALA A 161 10.08 -18.95 -10.72
CA ALA A 161 9.43 -20.09 -11.34
C ALA A 161 8.73 -19.73 -12.66
N VAL A 162 7.98 -18.62 -12.70
CA VAL A 162 7.32 -18.10 -13.91
C VAL A 162 8.36 -17.79 -14.99
N MET A 163 9.46 -17.12 -14.64
CA MET A 163 10.50 -16.81 -15.62
C MET A 163 11.23 -18.07 -16.10
N GLY A 164 11.51 -19.02 -15.20
CA GLY A 164 12.08 -20.32 -15.56
C GLY A 164 11.18 -21.09 -16.54
N ALA A 165 9.88 -21.12 -16.28
CA ALA A 165 8.89 -21.72 -17.18
C ALA A 165 8.88 -21.03 -18.55
N LEU A 166 8.87 -19.70 -18.59
CA LEU A 166 8.93 -18.95 -19.84
C LEU A 166 10.22 -19.23 -20.63
N TYR A 167 11.37 -19.34 -19.98
CA TYR A 167 12.62 -19.72 -20.65
C TYR A 167 12.58 -21.13 -21.24
N MET A 168 11.97 -22.09 -20.54
CA MET A 168 11.80 -23.45 -21.05
C MET A 168 10.87 -23.49 -22.27
N LEU A 169 9.72 -22.82 -22.17
CA LEU A 169 8.69 -22.80 -23.23
C LEU A 169 9.17 -22.04 -24.48
N LEU A 170 9.94 -20.98 -24.31
CA LEU A 170 10.36 -20.08 -25.40
C LEU A 170 11.79 -20.32 -25.86
N LYS A 171 12.44 -21.42 -25.43
CA LYS A 171 13.84 -21.74 -25.76
C LYS A 171 14.14 -21.71 -27.27
N LYS A 172 13.17 -22.11 -28.09
CA LYS A 172 13.28 -22.14 -29.57
C LYS A 172 12.71 -20.90 -30.26
N ALA A 173 12.10 -19.98 -29.52
CA ALA A 173 11.47 -18.80 -30.09
C ALA A 173 12.51 -17.76 -30.51
N ARG A 174 12.26 -17.06 -31.63
CA ARG A 174 13.16 -16.01 -32.12
C ARG A 174 13.09 -14.79 -31.20
N PRO A 175 14.23 -14.20 -30.77
CA PRO A 175 14.23 -13.06 -29.85
C PRO A 175 13.40 -11.85 -30.31
N GLN A 176 13.39 -11.59 -31.63
CA GLN A 176 12.58 -10.51 -32.22
C GLN A 176 11.09 -10.72 -31.98
N TRP A 177 10.60 -11.95 -32.16
CA TRP A 177 9.20 -12.29 -31.96
C TRP A 177 8.84 -12.23 -30.47
N VAL A 178 9.70 -12.74 -29.59
CA VAL A 178 9.52 -12.69 -28.14
C VAL A 178 9.39 -11.23 -27.67
N ASN A 179 10.28 -10.35 -28.10
CA ASN A 179 10.20 -8.93 -27.71
C ASN A 179 8.91 -8.26 -28.20
N SER A 180 8.50 -8.50 -29.45
CA SER A 180 7.26 -7.91 -30.00
C SER A 180 6.00 -8.46 -29.34
N PHE A 181 5.95 -9.77 -29.06
CA PHE A 181 4.80 -10.42 -28.43
C PHE A 181 4.67 -10.03 -26.96
N PHE A 182 5.76 -10.17 -26.19
CA PHE A 182 5.77 -9.79 -24.78
C PHE A 182 5.71 -8.28 -24.57
N GLY A 183 6.08 -7.45 -25.54
CA GLY A 183 5.80 -6.01 -25.51
C GLY A 183 4.30 -5.73 -25.41
N LYS A 184 3.47 -6.47 -26.16
CA LYS A 184 2.01 -6.33 -26.09
C LYS A 184 1.43 -6.92 -24.80
N LEU A 185 1.91 -8.08 -24.38
CA LEU A 185 1.45 -8.69 -23.13
C LEU A 185 1.86 -7.87 -21.90
N GLN A 186 3.03 -7.22 -21.93
CA GLN A 186 3.47 -6.36 -20.85
C GLN A 186 2.52 -5.19 -20.61
N LEU A 187 1.87 -4.68 -21.67
CA LEU A 187 0.85 -3.64 -21.51
C LEU A 187 -0.29 -4.14 -20.62
N VAL A 188 -0.74 -5.37 -20.85
CA VAL A 188 -1.82 -5.99 -20.08
C VAL A 188 -1.36 -6.25 -18.65
N SER A 189 -0.19 -6.85 -18.43
CA SER A 189 0.30 -7.12 -17.08
C SER A 189 0.58 -5.86 -16.27
N SER A 190 1.07 -4.80 -16.90
CA SER A 190 1.31 -3.50 -16.25
C SER A 190 -0.01 -2.84 -15.86
N ALA A 191 -1.03 -2.88 -16.73
CA ALA A 191 -2.37 -2.45 -16.40
C ALA A 191 -2.99 -3.31 -15.27
N SER A 192 -2.84 -4.63 -15.32
CA SER A 192 -3.30 -5.53 -14.25
C SER A 192 -2.60 -5.26 -12.92
N MET A 193 -1.31 -4.97 -12.92
CA MET A 193 -0.56 -4.58 -11.73
C MET A 193 -1.07 -3.25 -11.17
N GLY A 194 -1.34 -2.25 -12.01
CA GLY A 194 -1.98 -0.99 -11.60
C GLY A 194 -3.39 -1.21 -11.03
N PHE A 195 -4.20 -2.06 -11.67
CA PHE A 195 -5.53 -2.41 -11.16
C PHE A 195 -5.46 -3.08 -9.79
N MET A 196 -4.59 -4.08 -9.65
CA MET A 196 -4.37 -4.78 -8.38
C MET A 196 -3.83 -3.86 -7.28
N HIS A 197 -2.94 -2.94 -7.65
CA HIS A 197 -2.45 -1.90 -6.75
C HIS A 197 -3.62 -1.05 -6.21
N GLY A 198 -4.50 -0.54 -7.07
CA GLY A 198 -5.71 0.18 -6.66
C GLY A 198 -6.62 -0.64 -5.73
N THR A 199 -6.81 -1.94 -6.01
CA THR A 199 -7.64 -2.81 -5.16
C THR A 199 -7.06 -3.05 -3.76
N ASN A 200 -5.75 -2.91 -3.55
CA ASN A 200 -5.16 -3.15 -2.23
C ASN A 200 -4.93 -1.84 -1.48
N ASP A 201 -4.36 -0.84 -2.15
CA ASP A 201 -3.83 0.36 -1.50
C ASP A 201 -4.88 1.43 -1.22
N ALA A 202 -5.75 1.76 -2.18
CA ALA A 202 -6.81 2.76 -1.97
C ALA A 202 -7.72 2.38 -0.81
N GLN A 203 -7.96 1.08 -0.65
CA GLN A 203 -8.78 0.51 0.40
C GLN A 203 -8.21 0.78 1.80
N LYS A 204 -6.90 0.95 1.96
CA LYS A 204 -6.29 1.24 3.27
C LYS A 204 -6.77 2.59 3.79
N THR A 205 -6.74 3.62 2.95
CA THR A 205 -7.25 4.95 3.30
C THR A 205 -8.78 4.95 3.49
N MET A 206 -9.52 4.21 2.66
CA MET A 206 -10.96 4.03 2.86
C MET A 206 -11.27 3.47 4.25
N GLY A 207 -10.49 2.50 4.73
CA GLY A 207 -10.61 1.93 6.06
C GLY A 207 -10.35 2.94 7.17
N ILE A 208 -9.33 3.78 7.03
CA ILE A 208 -9.01 4.83 8.03
C ILE A 208 -10.09 5.91 8.07
N ILE A 209 -10.58 6.38 6.92
CA ILE A 209 -11.68 7.36 6.87
C ILE A 209 -12.94 6.76 7.49
N ALA A 210 -13.30 5.52 7.14
CA ALA A 210 -14.46 4.85 7.71
C ALA A 210 -14.33 4.68 9.24
N LEU A 211 -13.16 4.28 9.73
CA LEU A 211 -12.88 4.18 11.18
C LEU A 211 -13.04 5.54 11.88
N SER A 212 -12.55 6.61 11.26
CA SER A 212 -12.66 7.97 11.79
C SER A 212 -14.11 8.43 11.91
N LEU A 213 -14.95 8.10 10.92
CA LEU A 213 -16.37 8.44 10.89
C LEU A 213 -17.18 7.64 11.90
N VAL A 214 -16.86 6.35 12.06
CA VAL A 214 -17.45 5.51 13.12
C VAL A 214 -17.12 6.10 14.48
N ALA A 215 -15.83 6.35 14.76
CA ALA A 215 -15.40 6.96 16.03
C ALA A 215 -16.11 8.31 16.29
N ALA A 216 -16.20 9.19 15.29
CA ALA A 216 -16.88 10.46 15.42
C ALA A 216 -18.40 10.34 15.62
N THR A 217 -19.02 9.28 15.10
CA THR A 217 -20.45 9.00 15.30
C THR A 217 -20.69 8.47 16.72
N SER A 218 -19.86 7.54 17.19
CA SER A 218 -19.96 6.93 18.52
C SER A 218 -19.76 7.94 19.66
N THR A 219 -18.88 8.92 19.49
CA THR A 219 -18.67 9.96 20.51
C THR A 219 -19.71 11.09 20.47
N GLY A 220 -20.73 11.01 19.62
CA GLY A 220 -21.73 12.06 19.43
C GLY A 220 -21.19 13.34 18.76
N SER A 221 -19.97 13.32 18.22
CA SER A 221 -19.31 14.49 17.59
C SER A 221 -20.02 15.00 16.33
N LEU A 222 -20.95 14.19 15.79
CA LEU A 222 -21.75 14.46 14.60
C LEU A 222 -23.24 14.71 14.93
N ASP A 223 -23.66 14.69 16.19
CA ASP A 223 -25.08 14.80 16.54
C ASP A 223 -25.67 16.16 16.18
N ASN A 224 -24.89 17.24 16.40
CA ASN A 224 -25.25 18.61 16.05
C ASN A 224 -24.92 18.99 14.59
N ALA A 225 -24.60 18.02 13.73
CA ALA A 225 -24.28 18.29 12.34
C ALA A 225 -25.52 18.78 11.58
N PRO A 226 -25.40 19.79 10.70
CA PRO A 226 -26.46 20.17 9.78
C PRO A 226 -26.97 18.98 8.97
N SER A 227 -28.24 19.00 8.56
CA SER A 227 -28.90 17.91 7.82
C SER A 227 -28.17 17.50 6.54
N TRP A 228 -27.48 18.44 5.89
CA TRP A 228 -26.69 18.19 4.68
C TRP A 228 -25.36 17.42 4.95
N LEU A 229 -24.90 17.34 6.20
CA LEU A 229 -23.72 16.56 6.63
C LEU A 229 -24.07 15.21 7.26
N HIS A 230 -25.36 14.83 7.29
CA HIS A 230 -25.78 13.53 7.85
C HIS A 230 -25.18 12.33 7.12
N PHE A 231 -24.77 12.46 5.86
CA PHE A 231 -24.08 11.39 5.12
C PHE A 231 -22.71 10.99 5.72
N LEU A 232 -22.15 11.82 6.62
CA LEU A 232 -20.93 11.51 7.37
C LEU A 232 -21.20 10.56 8.55
N LYS A 233 -22.44 10.50 9.06
CA LYS A 233 -22.79 9.62 10.17
C LYS A 233 -22.67 8.17 9.68
N THR A 234 -21.75 7.44 10.30
CA THR A 234 -21.50 6.04 9.98
C THR A 234 -21.79 5.25 11.25
N PRO A 235 -22.91 4.50 11.31
CA PRO A 235 -23.27 3.76 12.51
C PRO A 235 -22.21 2.69 12.81
N GLU A 236 -22.06 2.36 14.09
CA GLU A 236 -21.19 1.26 14.50
C GLU A 236 -21.60 -0.04 13.79
N PRO A 237 -20.64 -0.84 13.30
CA PRO A 237 -20.95 -2.11 12.68
C PRO A 237 -21.65 -3.02 13.68
N THR A 238 -22.80 -3.56 13.30
CA THR A 238 -23.52 -4.55 14.11
C THR A 238 -22.61 -5.78 14.35
N PRO A 239 -22.58 -6.37 15.56
CA PRO A 239 -21.79 -7.56 15.81
C PRO A 239 -22.06 -8.66 14.76
N GLY A 240 -21.01 -9.13 14.09
CA GLY A 240 -21.10 -10.15 13.04
C GLY A 240 -21.31 -9.62 11.61
N LYS A 241 -21.52 -8.31 11.41
CA LYS A 241 -21.53 -7.69 10.06
C LYS A 241 -20.28 -6.84 9.83
N PRO A 242 -19.61 -6.98 8.67
CA PRO A 242 -18.44 -6.18 8.36
C PRO A 242 -18.83 -4.70 8.14
N LEU A 243 -17.92 -3.79 8.47
CA LEU A 243 -18.09 -2.36 8.23
C LEU A 243 -18.38 -2.10 6.74
N GLU A 244 -19.52 -1.47 6.46
CA GLU A 244 -19.87 -1.04 5.11
C GLU A 244 -19.22 0.30 4.79
N ILE A 245 -18.52 0.35 3.66
CA ILE A 245 -17.80 1.56 3.25
C ILE A 245 -18.67 2.32 2.27
N ALA A 246 -19.00 3.55 2.66
CA ALA A 246 -19.82 4.44 1.85
C ALA A 246 -19.19 4.68 0.48
N VAL A 247 -20.04 4.73 -0.55
CA VAL A 247 -19.60 4.88 -1.96
C VAL A 247 -18.81 6.15 -2.17
N TRP A 248 -19.18 7.26 -1.50
CA TRP A 248 -18.45 8.52 -1.62
C TRP A 248 -16.99 8.39 -1.13
N ILE A 249 -16.73 7.62 -0.07
CA ILE A 249 -15.37 7.37 0.43
C ILE A 249 -14.57 6.63 -0.64
N LYS A 250 -15.19 5.62 -1.27
CA LYS A 250 -14.54 4.85 -2.34
C LYS A 250 -14.18 5.73 -3.52
N VAL A 251 -15.14 6.51 -4.02
CA VAL A 251 -14.96 7.40 -5.16
C VAL A 251 -13.90 8.45 -4.86
N LEU A 252 -13.95 9.06 -3.68
CA LEU A 252 -12.99 10.09 -3.28
C LEU A 252 -11.56 9.53 -3.19
N CYS A 253 -11.36 8.41 -2.48
CA CYS A 253 -10.05 7.76 -2.39
C CYS A 253 -9.54 7.31 -3.76
N ALA A 254 -10.40 6.74 -4.60
CA ALA A 254 -10.04 6.28 -5.93
C ALA A 254 -9.57 7.43 -6.83
N ILE A 255 -10.28 8.55 -6.83
CA ILE A 255 -9.91 9.76 -7.58
C ILE A 255 -8.59 10.31 -7.05
N THR A 256 -8.45 10.47 -5.74
CA THR A 256 -7.23 10.98 -5.11
C THR A 256 -6.01 10.13 -5.43
N MET A 257 -6.14 8.81 -5.36
CA MET A 257 -5.09 7.86 -5.72
C MET A 257 -4.70 7.98 -7.19
N ALA A 258 -5.69 8.06 -8.09
CA ALA A 258 -5.47 8.20 -9.52
C ALA A 258 -4.75 9.51 -9.86
N PHE A 259 -5.12 10.62 -9.22
CA PHE A 259 -4.43 11.90 -9.35
C PHE A 259 -2.98 11.84 -8.87
N GLY A 260 -2.73 11.26 -7.70
CA GLY A 260 -1.36 11.04 -7.22
C GLY A 260 -0.55 10.20 -8.22
N THR A 261 -1.17 9.13 -8.73
CA THR A 261 -0.54 8.25 -9.72
C THR A 261 -0.15 9.00 -11.00
N ALA A 262 -1.02 9.88 -11.50
CA ALA A 262 -0.81 10.61 -12.74
C ALA A 262 0.33 11.64 -12.67
N ILE A 263 0.63 12.17 -11.47
CA ILE A 263 1.59 13.26 -11.27
C ILE A 263 2.96 12.74 -10.81
N GLY A 264 2.99 11.66 -10.02
CA GLY A 264 4.12 11.35 -9.16
C GLY A 264 5.14 10.30 -9.66
N GLY A 265 6.08 9.95 -8.79
CA GLY A 265 6.81 8.67 -8.87
C GLY A 265 8.08 8.61 -9.71
N TRP A 266 8.44 9.66 -10.45
CA TRP A 266 9.59 9.60 -11.37
C TRP A 266 10.93 9.25 -10.71
N ARG A 267 11.19 9.76 -9.50
CA ARG A 267 12.41 9.43 -8.72
C ARG A 267 12.47 7.93 -8.40
N ILE A 268 11.35 7.35 -7.98
CA ILE A 268 11.23 5.93 -7.63
C ILE A 268 11.28 5.03 -8.88
N ILE A 269 10.61 5.44 -9.97
CA ILE A 269 10.65 4.77 -11.28
C ILE A 269 12.09 4.59 -11.76
N ARG A 270 12.94 5.62 -11.62
CA ARG A 270 14.36 5.54 -11.99
C ARG A 270 15.11 4.48 -11.18
N THR A 271 14.81 4.34 -9.89
CA THR A 271 15.45 3.33 -9.03
C THR A 271 15.01 1.91 -9.39
N LEU A 272 13.70 1.65 -9.46
CA LEU A 272 13.16 0.31 -9.76
C LEU A 272 13.48 -0.16 -11.18
N GLY A 273 13.35 0.72 -12.19
CA GLY A 273 13.43 0.33 -13.60
C GLY A 273 14.85 0.26 -14.17
N HIS A 274 15.81 1.03 -13.64
CA HIS A 274 17.15 1.15 -14.24
C HIS A 274 18.29 0.73 -13.31
N LYS A 275 18.12 0.84 -11.98
CA LYS A 275 19.22 0.58 -11.03
C LYS A 275 19.28 -0.87 -10.57
N MET A 276 18.15 -1.59 -10.49
CA MET A 276 18.12 -2.93 -9.87
C MET A 276 18.46 -4.07 -10.85
N VAL A 277 17.69 -4.22 -11.93
CA VAL A 277 17.88 -5.26 -12.98
C VAL A 277 17.62 -4.63 -14.35
N LYS A 278 18.42 -4.97 -15.36
CA LYS A 278 18.13 -4.59 -16.76
C LYS A 278 17.04 -5.49 -17.33
N LEU A 279 15.85 -4.92 -17.54
CA LEU A 279 14.68 -5.66 -17.99
C LEU A 279 14.48 -5.62 -19.51
N GLN A 280 13.83 -6.66 -20.01
CA GLN A 280 13.29 -6.77 -21.37
C GLN A 280 11.78 -7.03 -21.22
N PRO A 281 10.96 -6.84 -22.26
CA PRO A 281 9.51 -6.94 -22.13
C PRO A 281 9.01 -8.24 -21.47
N ILE A 282 9.63 -9.38 -21.80
CA ILE A 282 9.30 -10.67 -21.18
C ILE A 282 9.54 -10.69 -19.66
N HIS A 283 10.62 -10.04 -19.19
CA HIS A 283 10.93 -9.96 -17.76
C HIS A 283 9.92 -9.05 -17.04
N GLY A 284 9.57 -7.93 -17.67
CA GLY A 284 8.56 -7.01 -17.13
C GLY A 284 7.20 -7.69 -17.00
N PHE A 285 6.76 -8.38 -18.06
CA PHE A 285 5.53 -9.18 -18.06
C PHE A 285 5.53 -10.22 -16.93
N ALA A 286 6.59 -11.01 -16.81
CA ALA A 286 6.70 -12.04 -15.78
C ALA A 286 6.62 -11.47 -14.35
N ALA A 287 7.33 -10.37 -14.09
CA ALA A 287 7.38 -9.74 -12.77
C ALA A 287 6.02 -9.10 -12.40
N GLU A 288 5.42 -8.34 -13.31
CA GLU A 288 4.13 -7.69 -13.10
C GLU A 288 3.00 -8.71 -12.93
N THR A 289 2.98 -9.78 -13.74
CA THR A 289 1.95 -10.84 -13.66
C THR A 289 2.06 -11.59 -12.35
N THR A 290 3.29 -11.91 -11.91
CA THR A 290 3.56 -12.54 -10.62
C THR A 290 3.04 -11.67 -9.48
N SER A 291 3.47 -10.41 -9.47
CA SER A 291 3.10 -9.46 -8.42
C SER A 291 1.58 -9.22 -8.38
N ALA A 292 0.96 -8.98 -9.53
CA ALA A 292 -0.49 -8.81 -9.65
C ALA A 292 -1.25 -10.03 -9.14
N SER A 293 -0.81 -11.25 -9.48
CA SER A 293 -1.45 -12.49 -9.01
C SER A 293 -1.37 -12.64 -7.49
N ILE A 294 -0.21 -12.35 -6.89
CA ILE A 294 -0.02 -12.39 -5.44
C ILE A 294 -0.91 -11.34 -4.74
N ILE A 295 -0.97 -10.12 -5.27
CA ILE A 295 -1.86 -9.07 -4.75
C ILE A 295 -3.31 -9.48 -4.88
N MET A 296 -3.72 -10.07 -6.00
CA MET A 296 -5.09 -10.54 -6.20
C MET A 296 -5.52 -11.54 -5.14
N VAL A 297 -4.69 -12.55 -4.88
CA VAL A 297 -4.95 -13.56 -3.85
C VAL A 297 -5.02 -12.92 -2.47
N ALA A 298 -4.05 -12.05 -2.12
CA ALA A 298 -4.06 -11.38 -0.83
C ALA A 298 -5.29 -10.47 -0.64
N THR A 299 -5.63 -9.66 -1.65
CA THR A 299 -6.80 -8.77 -1.64
C THR A 299 -8.11 -9.55 -1.55
N HIS A 300 -8.20 -10.74 -2.20
CA HIS A 300 -9.38 -11.60 -2.10
C HIS A 300 -9.65 -12.02 -0.65
N PHE A 301 -8.60 -12.35 0.10
CA PHE A 301 -8.69 -12.64 1.54
C PHE A 301 -8.69 -11.37 2.42
N GLY A 302 -8.72 -10.18 1.84
CA GLY A 302 -8.68 -8.91 2.57
C GLY A 302 -7.37 -8.65 3.31
N ILE A 303 -6.28 -9.32 2.93
CA ILE A 303 -4.96 -9.18 3.57
C ILE A 303 -4.27 -7.94 2.99
N PRO A 304 -3.97 -6.91 3.80
CA PRO A 304 -3.17 -5.78 3.35
C PRO A 304 -1.74 -6.25 3.12
N ILE A 305 -1.21 -6.01 1.92
CA ILE A 305 0.18 -6.33 1.60
C ILE A 305 0.92 -5.12 1.05
N SER A 306 2.25 -5.14 1.19
CA SER A 306 3.13 -4.17 0.54
C SER A 306 3.28 -4.52 -0.94
N THR A 307 2.65 -3.73 -1.79
CA THR A 307 2.76 -3.82 -3.25
C THR A 307 4.20 -3.55 -3.70
N THR A 308 4.87 -2.56 -3.08
CA THR A 308 6.28 -2.21 -3.33
C THR A 308 7.24 -3.37 -3.05
N HIS A 309 7.09 -4.07 -1.93
CA HIS A 309 7.97 -5.21 -1.64
C HIS A 309 7.70 -6.39 -2.57
N ASN A 310 6.42 -6.64 -2.88
CA ASN A 310 6.00 -7.74 -3.74
C ASN A 310 6.52 -7.58 -5.18
N ILE A 311 6.33 -6.41 -5.81
CA ILE A 311 6.84 -6.18 -7.17
C ILE A 311 8.37 -6.18 -7.19
N SER A 312 9.01 -5.52 -6.23
CA SER A 312 10.48 -5.47 -6.16
C SER A 312 11.07 -6.88 -6.07
N SER A 313 10.45 -7.74 -5.26
CA SER A 313 10.88 -9.13 -5.09
C SER A 313 10.54 -10.00 -6.29
N SER A 314 9.40 -9.75 -6.94
CA SER A 314 9.06 -10.40 -8.21
C SER A 314 10.09 -10.07 -9.30
N ILE A 315 10.54 -8.81 -9.40
CA ILE A 315 11.61 -8.41 -10.32
C ILE A 315 12.93 -9.08 -9.94
N MET A 316 13.26 -9.17 -8.64
CA MET A 316 14.46 -9.89 -8.17
C MET A 316 14.40 -11.38 -8.54
N GLY A 317 13.27 -12.05 -8.34
CA GLY A 317 13.06 -13.45 -8.72
C GLY A 317 13.23 -13.70 -10.21
N VAL A 318 12.61 -12.86 -11.04
CA VAL A 318 12.77 -12.89 -12.51
C VAL A 318 14.23 -12.65 -12.92
N GLY A 319 14.91 -11.71 -12.26
CA GLY A 319 16.33 -11.43 -12.48
C GLY A 319 17.23 -12.62 -12.11
N ALA A 320 16.95 -13.27 -10.97
CA ALA A 320 17.67 -14.43 -10.48
C ALA A 320 17.55 -15.64 -11.43
N ALA A 321 16.38 -15.84 -12.04
CA ALA A 321 16.14 -16.89 -13.03
C ALA A 321 17.02 -16.74 -14.28
N LYS A 322 17.43 -15.51 -14.61
CA LYS A 322 18.39 -15.26 -15.68
C LYS A 322 19.82 -15.53 -15.23
N ARG A 323 20.24 -14.89 -14.14
CA ARG A 323 21.54 -15.07 -13.46
C ARG A 323 21.56 -14.21 -12.19
N LEU A 324 22.15 -14.73 -11.11
CA LEU A 324 22.29 -13.98 -9.85
C LEU A 324 23.08 -12.66 -10.03
N ASN A 325 24.08 -12.65 -10.92
CA ASN A 325 24.90 -11.46 -11.21
C ASN A 325 24.17 -10.39 -12.04
N ALA A 326 22.93 -10.62 -12.49
CA ALA A 326 22.13 -9.58 -13.15
C ALA A 326 21.53 -8.58 -12.16
N ILE A 327 21.48 -8.95 -10.88
CA ILE A 327 20.90 -8.16 -9.80
C ILE A 327 22.01 -7.30 -9.18
N ARG A 328 21.73 -6.00 -9.01
CA ARG A 328 22.61 -5.11 -8.25
C ARG A 328 22.34 -5.25 -6.75
N TRP A 329 23.04 -6.16 -6.09
CA TRP A 329 22.84 -6.46 -4.67
C TRP A 329 22.98 -5.25 -3.74
N THR A 330 23.87 -4.30 -4.04
CA THR A 330 23.99 -3.06 -3.26
C THR A 330 22.69 -2.24 -3.25
N VAL A 331 21.93 -2.24 -4.35
CA VAL A 331 20.63 -1.54 -4.43
C VAL A 331 19.58 -2.34 -3.65
N VAL A 332 19.59 -3.66 -3.77
CA VAL A 332 18.68 -4.55 -3.01
C VAL A 332 18.88 -4.38 -1.51
N GLU A 333 20.12 -4.35 -1.04
CA GLU A 333 20.47 -4.15 0.37
C GLU A 333 19.93 -2.80 0.88
N GLN A 334 20.14 -1.72 0.12
CA GLN A 334 19.59 -0.40 0.45
C GLN A 334 18.06 -0.41 0.54
N MET A 335 17.39 -1.15 -0.34
CA MET A 335 15.93 -1.31 -0.33
C MET A 335 15.46 -2.09 0.89
N VAL A 336 16.12 -3.20 1.24
CA VAL A 336 15.77 -4.00 2.43
C VAL A 336 15.93 -3.18 3.70
N TRP A 337 17.00 -2.38 3.83
CA TRP A 337 17.16 -1.47 4.96
C TRP A 337 16.06 -0.40 5.01
N ALA A 338 15.72 0.20 3.87
CA ALA A 338 14.59 1.11 3.76
C ALA A 338 13.27 0.47 4.22
N TRP A 339 13.04 -0.81 3.88
CA TRP A 339 11.84 -1.55 4.26
C TRP A 339 11.76 -1.80 5.76
N VAL A 340 12.87 -2.27 6.36
CA VAL A 340 12.96 -2.52 7.81
C VAL A 340 12.80 -1.24 8.61
N LEU A 341 13.45 -0.14 8.17
CA LEU A 341 13.40 1.15 8.85
C LEU A 341 12.05 1.87 8.71
N THR A 342 11.20 1.47 7.77
CA THR A 342 9.94 2.18 7.51
C THR A 342 9.00 2.17 8.73
N ILE A 343 8.81 1.03 9.38
CA ILE A 343 7.92 0.94 10.55
C ILE A 343 8.48 1.74 11.75
N PRO A 344 9.74 1.55 12.19
CA PRO A 344 10.27 2.29 13.33
C PRO A 344 10.33 3.80 13.10
N MET A 345 10.70 4.23 11.89
CA MET A 345 10.85 5.65 11.60
C MET A 345 9.49 6.36 11.49
N SER A 346 8.50 5.77 10.80
CA SER A 346 7.16 6.37 10.77
C SER A 346 6.48 6.33 12.14
N ALA A 347 6.71 5.28 12.93
CA ALA A 347 6.25 5.21 14.32
C ALA A 347 6.88 6.30 15.19
N THR A 348 8.19 6.53 15.06
CA THR A 348 8.90 7.56 15.82
C THR A 348 8.37 8.95 15.48
N VAL A 349 8.19 9.26 14.20
CA VAL A 349 7.63 10.55 13.78
C VAL A 349 6.21 10.74 14.32
N ALA A 350 5.34 9.74 14.17
CA ALA A 350 3.97 9.82 14.69
C ALA A 350 3.92 9.94 16.22
N TYR A 351 4.78 9.20 16.94
CA TYR A 351 4.93 9.29 18.39
C TYR A 351 5.30 10.71 18.83
N LEU A 352 6.31 11.32 18.18
CA LEU A 352 6.74 12.69 18.47
C LEU A 352 5.64 13.71 18.17
N LEU A 353 4.88 13.52 17.09
CA LEU A 353 3.74 14.39 16.77
C LEU A 353 2.65 14.33 17.84
N VAL A 354 2.30 13.15 18.36
CA VAL A 354 1.34 13.04 19.48
C VAL A 354 1.88 13.72 20.74
N ARG A 355 3.16 13.51 21.07
CA ARG A 355 3.78 14.18 22.23
C ARG A 355 3.73 15.70 22.09
N LEU A 356 4.06 16.21 20.91
CA LEU A 356 3.98 17.64 20.62
C LEU A 356 2.54 18.15 20.72
N ALA A 357 1.58 17.45 20.13
CA ALA A 357 0.17 17.81 20.19
C ALA A 357 -0.36 17.84 21.62
N ARG A 358 0.09 16.93 22.49
CA ARG A 358 -0.22 16.94 23.93
C ARG A 358 0.36 18.15 24.66
N VAL A 359 1.62 18.51 24.38
CA VAL A 359 2.22 19.74 24.96
C VAL A 359 1.46 21.00 24.53
N LEU A 360 0.97 21.03 23.30
CA LEU A 360 0.18 22.14 22.76
C LEU A 360 -1.30 22.11 23.20
N GLY A 361 -1.73 21.10 23.97
CA GLY A 361 -3.11 20.97 24.47
C GLY A 361 -4.13 20.49 23.43
N PHE A 362 -3.69 19.95 22.29
CA PHE A 362 -4.57 19.41 21.25
C PHE A 362 -4.98 17.95 21.50
N VAL A 363 -4.23 17.20 22.32
CA VAL A 363 -4.49 15.79 22.65
C VAL A 363 -4.41 15.63 24.16
N SER A 364 -5.44 15.03 24.77
CA SER A 364 -5.45 14.70 26.20
C SER A 364 -4.58 13.49 26.57
#